data_AF-A0A2S3Y5V1-F1
#
_entry.id   AF-A0A2S3Y5V1-F1
#
_cell.length_a   1.000
_cell.length_b   1.000
_cell.length_c   1.000
_cell.angle_alpha   90.00
_cell.angle_beta   90.00
_cell.angle_gamma   90.00
#
_symmetry.space_group_name_H-M   'P 1'
#
loop_
_entity.id
_entity.type
_entity.pdbx_description
1 polymer ?
#
loop_
_entity_poly.entity_id
_entity_poly.type
_entity_poly.pdbx_seq_one_letter_code
_entity_poly.pdbx_strand_id
1 'polypeptide(L)'
;MSTVDQLVARTLGITEDRLTADLAYQSVREWDSLGHVALIVALEQEYGVEIGDDLMLELRTLGAVRAFADGLADPAAAAGPTAPAPRTGAPDVTPLDGTVHRGLESVTFDQSAITLIDGAEGTLEYRGYSIHDLAEHASFEEVAHLLVHGHLPDAAALEVFAKQLRAARTLPAPALDLVRSLAHAHPMEALRTCVSALGAFGARRAAGTDESYTEALEAGIELIARIPMIVAAHHAFRSGREPLWPREDAGHAEAFLTVLLGEKPTPAAVRVIDKGFVVHADHGSNASAFTARVAIGCRADMTAALTAAIAAFSGSVHGGAAERVIGLVDEVGTPENAEAHVAALRGRGEPVMGFGHRVYRTEDPRVRHLRASVVELSEERGDRTGLDILDAVATAMRPWQRHGVAANVDLYAGLSYRLLGLPDDLAVALFVVGRAPGWVAQALEQHANNVLIRPLLAYAGPRGLAYPAGAAR
;
A
#
# COMPACT_ATOMS: atom_id res chain seq x y z
N MET A 1 36.51 3.24 -19.45
CA MET A 1 35.15 2.80 -19.06
C MET A 1 34.52 2.11 -20.24
N SER A 2 33.80 1.02 -19.99
CA SER A 2 33.04 0.34 -21.03
C SER A 2 31.80 1.15 -21.42
N THR A 3 31.25 0.89 -22.61
CA THR A 3 30.00 1.49 -23.08
C THR A 3 28.84 1.20 -22.12
N VAL A 4 28.81 0.00 -21.54
CA VAL A 4 27.80 -0.40 -20.53
C VAL A 4 27.90 0.41 -19.24
N ASP A 5 29.10 0.79 -18.78
CA ASP A 5 29.27 1.61 -17.58
C ASP A 5 28.67 3.01 -17.76
N GLN A 6 28.85 3.60 -18.93
CA GLN A 6 28.26 4.90 -19.27
C GLN A 6 26.73 4.82 -19.39
N LEU A 7 26.21 3.69 -19.87
CA LEU A 7 24.77 3.43 -19.91
C LEU A 7 24.19 3.33 -18.49
N VAL A 8 24.82 2.55 -17.61
CA VAL A 8 24.39 2.38 -16.22
C VAL A 8 24.39 3.72 -15.47
N ALA A 9 25.49 4.48 -15.55
CA ALA A 9 25.58 5.79 -14.88
C ALA A 9 24.51 6.77 -15.36
N ARG A 10 24.28 6.83 -16.69
CA ARG A 10 23.28 7.71 -17.30
C ARG A 10 21.86 7.32 -16.91
N THR A 11 21.53 6.02 -16.99
CA THR A 11 20.17 5.53 -16.73
C THR A 11 19.80 5.63 -15.25
N LEU A 12 20.74 5.34 -14.34
CA LEU A 12 20.51 5.46 -12.90
C LEU A 12 20.75 6.88 -12.37
N GLY A 13 21.22 7.82 -13.19
CA GLY A 13 21.53 9.19 -12.76
C GLY A 13 22.62 9.27 -11.68
N ILE A 14 23.57 8.33 -11.69
CA ILE A 14 24.68 8.28 -10.73
C ILE A 14 25.98 8.73 -11.37
N THR A 15 26.88 9.29 -10.56
CA THR A 15 28.21 9.71 -11.01
C THR A 15 29.13 8.50 -11.21
N GLU A 16 30.14 8.64 -12.08
CA GLU A 16 31.03 7.54 -12.46
C GLU A 16 31.82 6.95 -11.28
N ASP A 17 32.12 7.77 -10.26
CA ASP A 17 32.80 7.32 -9.03
C ASP A 17 31.95 6.35 -8.17
N ARG A 18 30.64 6.27 -8.44
CA ARG A 18 29.71 5.34 -7.78
C ARG A 18 29.56 4.01 -8.51
N LEU A 19 30.23 3.81 -9.66
CA LEU A 19 30.27 2.54 -10.41
C LEU A 19 31.29 1.55 -9.82
N THR A 20 31.08 1.18 -8.56
CA THR A 20 31.96 0.27 -7.82
C THR A 20 31.56 -1.20 -8.02
N ALA A 21 32.44 -2.14 -7.69
CA ALA A 21 32.20 -3.57 -7.87
C ALA A 21 31.04 -4.12 -7.00
N ASP A 22 30.75 -3.45 -5.89
CA ASP A 22 29.63 -3.71 -4.98
C ASP A 22 28.33 -3.01 -5.39
N LEU A 23 28.34 -2.20 -6.45
CA LEU A 23 27.13 -1.59 -6.97
C LEU A 23 26.17 -2.69 -7.44
N ALA A 24 25.05 -2.78 -6.73
CA ALA A 24 23.99 -3.75 -6.97
C ALA A 24 22.61 -3.09 -6.79
N TYR A 25 21.58 -3.78 -7.25
CA TYR A 25 20.20 -3.43 -7.00
C TYR A 25 19.99 -3.16 -5.50
N GLN A 26 19.44 -1.98 -5.17
CA GLN A 26 19.23 -1.42 -3.83
C GLN A 26 20.46 -1.12 -2.98
N SER A 27 21.67 -1.33 -3.49
CA SER A 27 22.88 -0.83 -2.81
C SER A 27 22.89 0.71 -2.70
N VAL A 28 22.22 1.37 -3.65
CA VAL A 28 22.05 2.82 -3.74
C VAL A 28 20.58 3.20 -3.89
N ARG A 29 20.23 4.45 -3.58
CA ARG A 29 18.84 4.93 -3.62
C ARG A 29 18.27 4.93 -5.05
N GLU A 30 19.12 5.22 -6.02
CA GLU A 30 18.76 5.38 -7.43
C GLU A 30 18.57 4.06 -8.17
N TRP A 31 19.14 2.95 -7.65
CA TRP A 31 18.94 1.61 -8.19
C TRP A 31 17.85 0.87 -7.42
N ASP A 32 16.66 1.44 -7.37
CA ASP A 32 15.45 0.81 -6.86
C ASP A 32 14.73 0.00 -7.95
N SER A 33 13.49 -0.44 -7.71
CA SER A 33 12.69 -1.17 -8.71
C SER A 33 12.50 -0.39 -10.01
N LEU A 34 12.30 0.91 -9.94
CA LEU A 34 12.04 1.75 -11.10
C LEU A 34 13.34 1.98 -11.89
N GLY A 35 14.42 2.33 -11.20
CA GLY A 35 15.75 2.47 -11.79
C GLY A 35 16.23 1.16 -12.44
N HIS A 36 15.90 0.02 -11.84
CA HIS A 36 16.22 -1.28 -12.42
C HIS A 36 15.47 -1.54 -13.72
N VAL A 37 14.15 -1.32 -13.77
CA VAL A 37 13.37 -1.44 -15.02
C VAL A 37 13.91 -0.49 -16.09
N ALA A 38 14.22 0.76 -15.73
CA ALA A 38 14.80 1.72 -16.66
C ALA A 38 16.14 1.21 -17.22
N LEU A 39 16.99 0.61 -16.38
CA LEU A 39 18.25 0.01 -16.80
C LEU A 39 18.06 -1.17 -17.75
N ILE A 40 17.10 -2.06 -17.49
CA ILE A 40 16.78 -3.17 -18.39
C ILE A 40 16.36 -2.64 -19.77
N VAL A 41 15.43 -1.67 -19.83
CA VAL A 41 15.00 -1.11 -21.12
C VAL A 41 16.12 -0.38 -21.83
N ALA A 42 17.00 0.32 -21.11
CA ALA A 42 18.18 0.94 -21.71
C ALA A 42 19.13 -0.10 -22.31
N LEU A 43 19.31 -1.26 -21.66
CA LEU A 43 20.10 -2.38 -22.18
C LEU A 43 19.46 -3.00 -23.42
N GLU A 44 18.16 -3.24 -23.42
CA GLU A 44 17.43 -3.74 -24.60
C GLU A 44 17.60 -2.81 -25.81
N GLN A 45 17.49 -1.49 -25.59
CA GLN A 45 17.63 -0.49 -26.65
C GLN A 45 19.07 -0.37 -27.17
N GLU A 46 20.06 -0.37 -26.29
CA GLU A 46 21.47 -0.24 -26.66
C GLU A 46 21.97 -1.47 -27.45
N TYR A 47 21.56 -2.67 -27.02
CA TYR A 47 22.07 -3.93 -27.59
C TYR A 47 21.11 -4.61 -28.58
N GLY A 48 19.90 -4.09 -28.76
CA GLY A 48 18.91 -4.64 -29.71
C GLY A 48 18.41 -6.03 -29.32
N VAL A 49 18.26 -6.30 -28.02
CA VAL A 49 17.86 -7.59 -27.45
C VAL A 49 16.58 -7.46 -26.62
N GLU A 50 15.93 -8.58 -26.34
CA GLU A 50 14.80 -8.66 -25.40
C GLU A 50 15.26 -9.41 -24.14
N ILE A 51 15.05 -8.81 -22.97
CA ILE A 51 15.49 -9.35 -21.68
C ILE A 51 14.23 -9.85 -20.94
N GLY A 52 14.06 -11.17 -20.91
CA GLY A 52 12.96 -11.82 -20.17
C GLY A 52 13.14 -11.76 -18.64
N ASP A 53 12.08 -12.12 -17.92
CA ASP A 53 11.99 -11.99 -16.45
C ASP A 53 13.13 -12.69 -15.69
N ASP A 54 13.50 -13.91 -16.10
CA ASP A 54 14.59 -14.66 -15.46
C ASP A 54 15.92 -13.91 -15.55
N LEU A 55 16.25 -13.40 -16.75
CA LEU A 55 17.48 -12.66 -16.98
C LEU A 55 17.43 -11.29 -16.29
N MET A 56 16.28 -10.63 -16.26
CA MET A 56 16.09 -9.41 -15.49
C MET A 56 16.43 -9.62 -14.00
N LEU A 57 16.02 -10.75 -13.41
CA LEU A 57 16.33 -11.10 -12.03
C LEU A 57 17.82 -11.39 -11.80
N GLU A 58 18.55 -11.83 -12.83
CA GLU A 58 20.00 -12.06 -12.79
C GLU A 58 20.80 -10.75 -12.90
N LEU A 59 20.29 -9.74 -13.62
CA LEU A 59 20.95 -8.46 -13.90
C LEU A 59 20.91 -7.47 -12.72
N ARG A 60 21.09 -7.95 -11.49
CA ARG A 60 20.96 -7.16 -10.25
C ARG A 60 22.30 -6.69 -9.68
N THR A 61 23.41 -6.88 -10.39
CA THR A 61 24.73 -6.37 -10.00
C THR A 61 25.42 -5.72 -11.20
N LEU A 62 26.28 -4.72 -10.95
CA LEU A 62 27.07 -4.11 -12.03
C LEU A 62 27.93 -5.16 -12.75
N GLY A 63 28.42 -6.16 -12.01
CA GLY A 63 29.14 -7.31 -12.59
C GLY A 63 28.28 -8.13 -13.55
N ALA A 64 27.05 -8.48 -13.17
CA ALA A 64 26.13 -9.21 -14.04
C ALA A 64 25.75 -8.42 -15.30
N VAL A 65 25.50 -7.11 -15.15
CA VAL A 65 25.20 -6.20 -16.26
C VAL A 65 26.38 -6.10 -17.23
N ARG A 66 27.62 -6.00 -16.72
CA ARG A 66 28.83 -6.02 -17.54
C ARG A 66 28.99 -7.35 -18.28
N ALA A 67 28.87 -8.47 -17.57
CA ALA A 67 29.02 -9.81 -18.15
C ALA A 67 27.99 -10.07 -19.26
N PHE A 68 26.75 -9.59 -19.08
CA PHE A 68 25.73 -9.65 -20.10
C PHE A 68 26.09 -8.83 -21.36
N ALA A 69 26.52 -7.57 -21.17
CA ALA A 69 26.94 -6.72 -22.28
C ALA A 69 28.16 -7.31 -23.02
N ASP A 70 29.14 -7.83 -22.29
CA ASP A 70 30.33 -8.46 -22.84
C ASP A 70 29.98 -9.74 -23.61
N GLY A 71 29.04 -10.55 -23.11
CA GLY A 71 28.56 -11.77 -23.76
C GLY A 71 27.80 -11.53 -25.06
N LEU A 72 27.23 -10.34 -25.25
CA LEU A 72 26.63 -9.91 -26.52
C LEU A 72 27.65 -9.35 -27.51
N ALA A 73 28.80 -8.86 -27.02
CA ALA A 73 29.90 -8.36 -27.85
C ALA A 73 30.84 -9.47 -28.36
N ASP A 74 30.91 -10.62 -27.68
CA ASP A 74 31.70 -11.79 -28.10
C ASP A 74 30.99 -13.12 -27.76
N PRO A 75 30.30 -13.77 -28.73
CA PRO A 75 29.53 -15.00 -28.50
C PRO A 75 30.40 -16.22 -28.13
N ALA A 76 31.72 -16.12 -28.11
CA ALA A 76 32.64 -17.20 -27.72
C ALA A 76 32.91 -17.30 -26.21
N ALA A 77 32.46 -16.33 -25.39
CA ALA A 77 32.74 -16.28 -23.95
C ALA A 77 31.65 -16.90 -23.04
N ALA A 78 30.57 -17.44 -23.61
CA ALA A 78 29.47 -18.07 -22.85
C ALA A 78 29.83 -19.49 -22.36
N ALA A 79 30.75 -19.58 -21.40
CA ALA A 79 30.95 -20.77 -20.56
C ALA A 79 30.96 -20.32 -19.09
N GLY A 80 29.80 -20.41 -18.43
CA GLY A 80 29.60 -19.97 -17.05
C GLY A 80 30.36 -20.83 -16.02
N PRO A 81 30.60 -20.33 -14.79
CA PRO A 81 31.10 -21.16 -13.72
C PRO A 81 29.96 -21.94 -13.05
N THR A 82 30.25 -23.22 -12.86
CA THR A 82 29.49 -24.29 -12.22
C THR A 82 29.15 -24.05 -10.75
N ALA A 83 27.96 -24.50 -10.34
CA ALA A 83 27.50 -24.61 -8.96
C ALA A 83 28.39 -25.51 -8.07
N PRO A 84 28.45 -25.28 -6.75
CA PRO A 84 28.87 -26.32 -5.80
C PRO A 84 27.68 -27.05 -5.16
N ALA A 85 27.88 -28.35 -4.92
CA ALA A 85 26.96 -29.31 -4.33
C ALA A 85 26.89 -29.23 -2.78
N PRO A 86 25.99 -29.99 -2.10
CA PRO A 86 25.40 -29.60 -0.81
C PRO A 86 26.26 -29.98 0.40
N ARG A 87 26.08 -29.24 1.51
CA ARG A 87 26.59 -29.63 2.84
C ARG A 87 25.43 -30.01 3.75
N THR A 88 25.49 -31.23 4.26
CA THR A 88 24.66 -31.78 5.33
C THR A 88 25.18 -31.33 6.70
N GLY A 89 24.27 -31.13 7.66
CA GLY A 89 24.57 -30.99 9.08
C GLY A 89 23.81 -29.85 9.78
N ALA A 90 22.83 -30.20 10.60
CA ALA A 90 22.18 -29.31 11.56
C ALA A 90 22.83 -29.46 12.96
N PRO A 91 22.47 -28.62 13.96
CA PRO A 91 22.43 -27.17 13.94
C PRO A 91 23.36 -26.61 15.05
N ASP A 92 24.05 -25.50 14.78
CA ASP A 92 24.67 -24.70 15.84
C ASP A 92 24.53 -23.22 15.49
N VAL A 93 23.98 -22.44 16.42
CA VAL A 93 23.53 -21.06 16.19
C VAL A 93 24.76 -20.17 15.98
N THR A 94 24.95 -19.75 14.73
CA THR A 94 26.07 -18.89 14.28
C THR A 94 25.51 -17.52 13.82
N PRO A 95 26.22 -16.39 14.01
CA PRO A 95 25.67 -15.05 13.76
C PRO A 95 25.30 -14.81 12.30
N LEU A 96 24.24 -14.00 12.08
CA LEU A 96 23.76 -13.52 10.78
C LEU A 96 24.93 -13.09 9.87
N ASP A 97 24.94 -13.58 8.63
CA ASP A 97 26.01 -13.54 7.62
C ASP A 97 26.45 -12.14 7.12
N GLY A 98 26.24 -11.06 7.88
CA GLY A 98 26.59 -9.69 7.49
C GLY A 98 25.73 -9.09 6.36
N THR A 99 24.82 -9.87 5.77
CA THR A 99 23.90 -9.43 4.71
C THR A 99 22.87 -8.42 5.25
N VAL A 100 22.76 -7.26 4.59
CA VAL A 100 21.79 -6.21 4.91
C VAL A 100 20.56 -6.35 4.00
N HIS A 101 19.40 -6.67 4.58
CA HIS A 101 18.13 -6.75 3.86
C HIS A 101 17.42 -5.39 3.79
N ARG A 102 17.86 -4.52 2.86
CA ARG A 102 17.28 -3.17 2.69
C ARG A 102 15.79 -3.25 2.33
N GLY A 103 14.99 -2.43 3.01
CA GLY A 103 13.53 -2.39 2.80
C GLY A 103 12.78 -3.67 3.19
N LEU A 104 13.45 -4.67 3.79
CA LEU A 104 12.89 -6.00 4.09
C LEU A 104 12.30 -6.71 2.86
N GLU A 105 12.82 -6.43 1.67
CA GLU A 105 12.36 -7.13 0.46
C GLU A 105 12.62 -8.64 0.56
N SER A 106 11.60 -9.42 0.19
CA SER A 106 11.67 -10.89 0.20
C SER A 106 12.02 -11.48 1.57
N VAL A 107 11.79 -10.73 2.65
CA VAL A 107 11.95 -11.22 4.03
C VAL A 107 10.60 -11.65 4.58
N THR A 108 10.44 -12.94 4.83
CA THR A 108 9.33 -13.47 5.63
C THR A 108 9.72 -13.42 7.10
N PHE A 109 9.03 -12.59 7.90
CA PHE A 109 9.35 -12.41 9.34
C PHE A 109 8.39 -13.12 10.29
N ASP A 110 7.23 -13.60 9.80
CA ASP A 110 6.21 -14.28 10.59
C ASP A 110 5.31 -15.15 9.70
N GLN A 111 4.47 -15.98 10.30
CA GLN A 111 3.40 -16.71 9.62
C GLN A 111 2.08 -15.94 9.77
N SER A 112 1.26 -15.94 8.72
CA SER A 112 -0.06 -15.31 8.74
C SER A 112 -1.09 -16.18 8.02
N ALA A 113 -2.29 -16.21 8.57
CA ALA A 113 -3.46 -16.84 7.95
C ALA A 113 -4.46 -15.81 7.42
N ILE A 114 -4.09 -14.51 7.33
CA ILE A 114 -5.01 -13.42 6.99
C ILE A 114 -5.17 -13.27 5.48
N THR A 115 -4.06 -13.06 4.77
CA THR A 115 -4.06 -12.74 3.35
C THR A 115 -2.93 -13.47 2.63
N LEU A 116 -3.26 -14.08 1.51
CA LEU A 116 -2.30 -14.67 0.57
C LEU A 116 -2.24 -13.80 -0.68
N ILE A 117 -1.03 -13.50 -1.15
CA ILE A 117 -0.79 -12.79 -2.40
C ILE A 117 0.17 -13.63 -3.22
N ASP A 118 -0.29 -14.09 -4.39
CA ASP A 118 0.61 -14.61 -5.42
C ASP A 118 0.91 -13.49 -6.42
N GLY A 119 2.12 -12.94 -6.32
CA GLY A 119 2.55 -11.86 -7.18
C GLY A 119 2.82 -12.27 -8.64
N ALA A 120 3.14 -13.54 -8.87
CA ALA A 120 3.41 -14.07 -10.21
C ALA A 120 2.09 -14.37 -10.93
N GLU A 121 1.17 -15.07 -10.25
CA GLU A 121 -0.13 -15.43 -10.82
C GLU A 121 -1.17 -14.30 -10.74
N GLY A 122 -0.88 -13.22 -10.00
CA GLY A 122 -1.79 -12.08 -9.86
C GLY A 122 -3.02 -12.44 -9.03
N THR A 123 -2.87 -13.25 -7.98
CA THR A 123 -3.99 -13.67 -7.12
C THR A 123 -3.94 -12.99 -5.75
N LEU A 124 -5.12 -12.85 -5.15
CA LEU A 124 -5.31 -12.29 -3.82
C LEU A 124 -6.42 -13.08 -3.12
N GLU A 125 -6.13 -13.55 -1.92
CA GLU A 125 -7.10 -14.26 -1.10
C GLU A 125 -7.15 -13.67 0.30
N TYR A 126 -8.35 -13.51 0.85
CA TYR A 126 -8.56 -13.21 2.26
C TYR A 126 -9.08 -14.46 2.96
N ARG A 127 -8.34 -14.95 3.97
CA ARG A 127 -8.66 -16.19 4.70
C ARG A 127 -8.96 -17.39 3.78
N GLY A 128 -8.29 -17.47 2.63
CA GLY A 128 -8.47 -18.53 1.63
C GLY A 128 -9.64 -18.33 0.65
N TYR A 129 -10.35 -17.20 0.71
CA TYR A 129 -11.37 -16.83 -0.27
C TYR A 129 -10.78 -15.89 -1.32
N SER A 130 -10.99 -16.21 -2.60
CA SER A 130 -10.55 -15.36 -3.71
C SER A 130 -11.16 -13.97 -3.58
N ILE A 131 -10.33 -12.93 -3.82
CA ILE A 131 -10.82 -11.55 -3.87
C ILE A 131 -11.91 -11.38 -4.92
N HIS A 132 -11.93 -12.25 -5.93
CA HIS A 132 -12.94 -12.22 -6.96
C HIS A 132 -14.32 -12.60 -6.46
N ASP A 133 -14.41 -13.62 -5.60
CA ASP A 133 -15.68 -14.04 -5.02
C ASP A 133 -16.16 -13.01 -4.00
N LEU A 134 -15.24 -12.50 -3.17
CA LEU A 134 -15.57 -11.49 -2.16
C LEU A 134 -16.04 -10.18 -2.79
N ALA A 135 -15.38 -9.69 -3.84
CA ALA A 135 -15.77 -8.44 -4.51
C ALA A 135 -17.11 -8.55 -5.27
N GLU A 136 -17.54 -9.76 -5.62
CA GLU A 136 -18.81 -9.98 -6.33
C GLU A 136 -19.98 -10.30 -5.39
N HIS A 137 -19.70 -10.92 -4.24
CA HIS A 137 -20.75 -11.53 -3.42
C HIS A 137 -20.78 -11.06 -1.97
N ALA A 138 -19.70 -10.51 -1.42
CA ALA A 138 -19.63 -10.12 -0.02
C ALA A 138 -19.80 -8.61 0.16
N SER A 139 -20.49 -8.24 1.24
CA SER A 139 -20.50 -6.88 1.77
C SER A 139 -19.21 -6.55 2.51
N PHE A 140 -18.93 -5.26 2.72
CA PHE A 140 -17.82 -4.84 3.57
C PHE A 140 -17.93 -5.40 5.01
N GLU A 141 -19.13 -5.45 5.59
CA GLU A 141 -19.33 -6.03 6.92
C GLU A 141 -18.96 -7.52 6.99
N GLU A 142 -19.31 -8.31 5.97
CA GLU A 142 -18.92 -9.72 5.89
C GLU A 142 -17.40 -9.89 5.78
N VAL A 143 -16.74 -9.06 4.96
CA VAL A 143 -15.28 -9.09 4.80
C VAL A 143 -14.56 -8.60 6.05
N ALA A 144 -15.05 -7.54 6.70
CA ALA A 144 -14.51 -7.08 7.97
C ALA A 144 -14.64 -8.15 9.06
N HIS A 145 -15.79 -8.82 9.14
CA HIS A 145 -15.98 -9.96 10.03
C HIS A 145 -15.00 -11.10 9.70
N LEU A 146 -14.89 -11.48 8.42
CA LEU A 146 -13.97 -12.52 7.94
C LEU A 146 -12.53 -12.25 8.37
N LEU A 147 -12.04 -11.02 8.18
CA LEU A 147 -10.67 -10.66 8.53
C LEU A 147 -10.44 -10.70 10.04
N VAL A 148 -11.35 -10.11 10.82
CA VAL A 148 -11.22 -9.98 12.28
C VAL A 148 -11.42 -11.31 13.01
N HIS A 149 -12.41 -12.11 12.60
CA HIS A 149 -12.78 -13.37 13.28
C HIS A 149 -12.21 -14.62 12.61
N GLY A 150 -11.69 -14.51 11.38
CA GLY A 150 -11.05 -15.60 10.65
C GLY A 150 -12.00 -16.51 9.86
N HIS A 151 -13.31 -16.23 9.86
CA HIS A 151 -14.32 -16.99 9.12
C HIS A 151 -15.48 -16.10 8.67
N LEU A 152 -16.16 -16.50 7.59
CA LEU A 152 -17.39 -15.81 7.17
C LEU A 152 -18.46 -15.94 8.25
N PRO A 153 -19.25 -14.88 8.51
CA PRO A 153 -20.36 -14.95 9.44
C PRO A 153 -21.54 -15.72 8.82
N ASP A 154 -22.30 -16.43 9.67
CA ASP A 154 -23.69 -16.76 9.31
C ASP A 154 -24.60 -15.53 9.51
N ALA A 155 -25.88 -15.64 9.15
CA ALA A 155 -26.81 -14.51 9.25
C ALA A 155 -26.95 -13.94 10.68
N ALA A 156 -26.84 -14.79 11.71
CA ALA A 156 -26.95 -14.36 13.09
C ALA A 156 -25.68 -13.64 13.56
N ALA A 157 -24.51 -14.19 13.23
CA ALA A 157 -23.21 -13.58 13.50
C ALA A 157 -23.06 -12.23 12.78
N LEU A 158 -23.50 -12.16 11.51
CA LEU A 158 -23.44 -10.92 10.73
C LEU A 158 -24.30 -9.83 11.38
N GLU A 159 -25.52 -10.15 11.82
CA GLU A 159 -26.38 -9.17 12.48
C GLU A 159 -25.83 -8.72 13.84
N VAL A 160 -25.17 -9.61 14.60
CA VAL A 160 -24.47 -9.22 15.83
C VAL A 160 -23.32 -8.26 15.52
N PHE A 161 -22.48 -8.60 14.55
CA PHE A 161 -21.35 -7.77 14.16
C PHE A 161 -21.78 -6.41 13.60
N ALA A 162 -22.81 -6.39 12.76
CA ALA A 162 -23.39 -5.16 12.25
C ALA A 162 -23.95 -4.28 13.37
N LYS A 163 -24.58 -4.86 14.41
CA LYS A 163 -25.00 -4.10 15.61
C LYS A 163 -23.81 -3.51 16.37
N GLN A 164 -22.72 -4.26 16.53
CA GLN A 164 -21.51 -3.74 17.19
C GLN A 164 -20.94 -2.54 16.41
N LEU A 165 -20.81 -2.67 15.09
CA LEU A 165 -20.37 -1.57 14.24
C LEU A 165 -21.32 -0.36 14.34
N ARG A 166 -22.64 -0.58 14.24
CA ARG A 166 -23.65 0.48 14.38
C ARG A 166 -23.53 1.24 15.69
N ALA A 167 -23.43 0.51 16.81
CA ALA A 167 -23.31 1.10 18.14
C ALA A 167 -22.03 1.94 18.29
N ALA A 168 -20.93 1.52 17.66
CA ALA A 168 -19.64 2.18 17.76
C ALA A 168 -19.49 3.43 16.85
N ARG A 169 -20.38 3.66 15.88
CA ARG A 169 -20.34 4.83 14.97
C ARG A 169 -20.39 6.17 15.70
N THR A 170 -21.06 6.22 16.86
CA THR A 170 -21.18 7.47 17.61
C THR A 170 -19.82 7.88 18.18
N LEU A 171 -19.31 9.04 17.76
CA LEU A 171 -18.09 9.61 18.31
C LEU A 171 -18.36 10.26 19.68
N PRO A 172 -17.45 10.11 20.67
CA PRO A 172 -17.51 10.90 21.89
C PRO A 172 -17.54 12.40 21.56
N ALA A 173 -18.33 13.20 22.29
CA ALA A 173 -18.47 14.63 22.02
C ALA A 173 -17.11 15.38 21.96
N PRO A 174 -16.15 15.15 22.88
CA PRO A 174 -14.83 15.77 22.78
C PRO A 174 -14.05 15.37 21.52
N ALA A 175 -14.27 14.15 21.00
CA ALA A 175 -13.66 13.73 19.74
C ALA A 175 -14.28 14.46 18.55
N LEU A 176 -15.61 14.61 18.52
CA LEU A 176 -16.28 15.37 17.47
C LEU A 176 -15.89 16.86 17.48
N ASP A 177 -15.75 17.46 18.66
CA ASP A 177 -15.25 18.83 18.82
C ASP A 177 -13.81 18.97 18.31
N LEU A 178 -12.96 17.97 18.56
CA LEU A 178 -11.60 17.94 18.00
C LEU A 178 -11.64 17.85 16.48
N VAL A 179 -12.46 16.96 15.90
CA VAL A 179 -12.64 16.85 14.44
C VAL A 179 -13.06 18.21 13.85
N ARG A 180 -14.02 18.91 14.49
CA ARG A 180 -14.46 20.26 14.09
C ARG A 180 -13.32 21.28 14.16
N SER A 181 -12.53 21.26 15.24
CA SER A 181 -11.41 22.20 15.42
C SER A 181 -10.31 22.03 14.36
N LEU A 182 -10.21 20.82 13.78
CA LEU A 182 -9.23 20.46 12.77
C LEU A 182 -9.75 20.59 11.33
N ALA A 183 -10.93 21.19 11.10
CA ALA A 183 -11.53 21.33 9.77
C ALA A 183 -10.64 22.05 8.72
N HIS A 184 -9.63 22.80 9.16
CA HIS A 184 -8.67 23.47 8.29
C HIS A 184 -7.47 22.59 7.89
N ALA A 185 -7.27 21.45 8.56
CA ALA A 185 -6.13 20.58 8.36
C ALA A 185 -6.33 19.63 7.16
N HIS A 186 -5.24 19.00 6.73
CA HIS A 186 -5.33 17.94 5.73
C HIS A 186 -6.11 16.74 6.28
N PRO A 187 -6.97 16.05 5.50
CA PRO A 187 -7.78 14.93 5.99
C PRO A 187 -7.00 13.85 6.74
N MET A 188 -5.81 13.50 6.25
CA MET A 188 -4.94 12.52 6.92
C MET A 188 -4.34 13.01 8.24
N GLU A 189 -4.04 14.30 8.37
CA GLU A 189 -3.53 14.89 9.62
C GLU A 189 -4.63 14.95 10.68
N ALA A 190 -5.84 15.37 10.27
CA ALA A 190 -7.01 15.37 11.11
C ALA A 190 -7.35 13.95 11.58
N LEU A 191 -7.37 12.98 10.66
CA LEU A 191 -7.66 11.57 10.96
C LEU A 191 -6.65 10.99 11.95
N ARG A 192 -5.34 11.10 11.69
CA ARG A 192 -4.28 10.61 12.60
C ARG A 192 -4.45 11.18 14.02
N THR A 193 -4.71 12.49 14.10
CA THR A 193 -4.83 13.20 15.38
C THR A 193 -6.08 12.77 16.14
N CYS A 194 -7.22 12.67 15.46
CA CYS A 194 -8.48 12.28 16.07
C CYS A 194 -8.48 10.82 16.52
N VAL A 195 -7.92 9.90 15.72
CA VAL A 195 -7.79 8.49 16.11
C VAL A 195 -6.89 8.36 17.34
N SER A 196 -5.76 9.07 17.39
CA SER A 196 -4.91 9.10 18.59
C SER A 196 -5.66 9.60 19.83
N ALA A 197 -6.49 10.64 19.67
CA ALA A 197 -7.26 11.21 20.78
C ALA A 197 -8.35 10.26 21.31
N LEU A 198 -8.89 9.35 20.50
CA LEU A 198 -9.86 8.34 20.98
C LEU A 198 -9.29 7.51 22.13
N GLY A 199 -7.99 7.19 22.10
CA GLY A 199 -7.33 6.45 23.18
C GLY A 199 -7.30 7.21 24.52
N ALA A 200 -7.33 8.55 24.46
CA ALA A 200 -7.40 9.39 25.65
C ALA A 200 -8.82 9.59 26.19
N PHE A 201 -9.85 9.39 25.35
CA PHE A 201 -11.26 9.49 25.74
C PHE A 201 -11.87 8.15 26.20
N GLY A 202 -11.18 7.04 25.96
CA GLY A 202 -11.60 5.70 26.38
C GLY A 202 -11.48 5.44 27.87
N ALA A 203 -11.88 4.24 28.28
CA ALA A 203 -11.76 3.79 29.66
C ALA A 203 -10.27 3.71 30.08
N ARG A 204 -9.96 4.29 31.25
CA ARG A 204 -8.59 4.28 31.76
C ARG A 204 -8.25 2.91 32.34
N ARG A 205 -7.19 2.29 31.83
CA ARG A 205 -6.63 1.06 32.41
C ARG A 205 -5.86 1.35 33.70
N ALA A 206 -5.73 0.33 34.54
CA ALA A 206 -4.87 0.39 35.71
C ALA A 206 -3.42 0.65 35.29
N ALA A 207 -2.65 1.34 36.15
CA ALA A 207 -1.25 1.59 35.85
C ALA A 207 -0.48 0.25 35.79
N GLY A 208 0.29 0.05 34.72
CA GLY A 208 1.12 -1.15 34.53
C GLY A 208 0.39 -2.38 33.99
N THR A 209 -0.84 -2.24 33.50
CA THR A 209 -1.56 -3.32 32.81
C THR A 209 -1.57 -3.10 31.29
N ASP A 210 -1.22 -4.14 30.54
CA ASP A 210 -1.33 -4.16 29.08
C ASP A 210 -2.79 -4.43 28.65
N GLU A 211 -3.14 -4.05 27.42
CA GLU A 211 -4.43 -4.38 26.81
C GLU A 211 -4.54 -5.89 26.55
N SER A 212 -5.62 -6.51 27.02
CA SER A 212 -5.95 -7.91 26.73
C SER A 212 -6.42 -8.11 25.30
N TYR A 213 -6.41 -9.35 24.80
CA TYR A 213 -6.87 -9.65 23.43
C TYR A 213 -8.33 -9.24 23.21
N THR A 214 -9.21 -9.47 24.19
CA THR A 214 -10.63 -9.10 24.10
C THR A 214 -10.80 -7.59 24.03
N GLU A 215 -10.08 -6.83 24.86
CA GLU A 215 -10.12 -5.36 24.80
C GLU A 215 -9.57 -4.85 23.46
N ALA A 216 -8.50 -5.45 22.94
CA ALA A 216 -7.94 -5.10 21.63
C ALA A 216 -8.92 -5.39 20.48
N LEU A 217 -9.64 -6.51 20.54
CA LEU A 217 -10.67 -6.88 19.59
C LEU A 217 -11.84 -5.88 19.62
N GLU A 218 -12.35 -5.56 20.81
CA GLU A 218 -13.42 -4.57 20.98
C GLU A 218 -12.98 -3.19 20.45
N ALA A 219 -11.80 -2.71 20.83
CA ALA A 219 -11.24 -1.45 20.33
C ALA A 219 -11.05 -1.48 18.80
N GLY A 220 -10.63 -2.61 18.22
CA GLY A 220 -10.50 -2.79 16.78
C GLY A 220 -11.84 -2.64 16.05
N ILE A 221 -12.89 -3.29 16.55
CA ILE A 221 -14.25 -3.17 16.00
C ILE A 221 -14.76 -1.72 16.11
N GLU A 222 -14.51 -1.06 17.24
CA GLU A 222 -14.86 0.35 17.40
C GLU A 222 -14.12 1.24 16.39
N LEU A 223 -12.84 0.99 16.13
CA LEU A 223 -12.04 1.77 15.18
C LEU A 223 -12.50 1.57 13.74
N ILE A 224 -12.89 0.35 13.35
CA ILE A 224 -13.51 0.07 12.04
C ILE A 224 -14.76 0.94 11.86
N ALA A 225 -15.57 1.15 12.90
CA ALA A 225 -16.75 2.00 12.84
C ALA A 225 -16.47 3.51 12.93
N ARG A 226 -15.50 3.93 13.76
CA ARG A 226 -15.24 5.34 14.07
C ARG A 226 -14.36 6.05 13.04
N ILE A 227 -13.40 5.36 12.42
CA ILE A 227 -12.53 5.92 11.37
C ILE A 227 -13.36 6.54 10.22
N PRO A 228 -14.31 5.83 9.59
CA PRO A 228 -15.17 6.42 8.56
C PRO A 228 -15.95 7.63 9.06
N MET A 229 -16.45 7.61 10.30
CA MET A 229 -17.20 8.73 10.87
C MET A 229 -16.32 9.96 11.10
N ILE A 230 -15.06 9.78 11.50
CA ILE A 230 -14.07 10.86 11.61
C ILE A 230 -13.79 11.48 10.24
N VAL A 231 -13.52 10.65 9.23
CA VAL A 231 -13.24 11.10 7.85
C VAL A 231 -14.42 11.90 7.30
N ALA A 232 -15.63 11.35 7.42
CA ALA A 232 -16.84 11.98 6.90
C ALA A 232 -17.22 13.26 7.66
N ALA A 233 -17.15 13.26 8.99
CA ALA A 233 -17.43 14.45 9.80
C ALA A 233 -16.41 15.56 9.54
N HIS A 234 -15.12 15.23 9.40
CA HIS A 234 -14.08 16.19 9.02
C HIS A 234 -14.41 16.85 7.68
N HIS A 235 -14.80 16.05 6.68
CA HIS A 235 -15.20 16.59 5.38
C HIS A 235 -16.46 17.46 5.45
N ALA A 236 -17.46 17.10 6.27
CA ALA A 236 -18.63 17.95 6.49
C ALA A 236 -18.23 19.31 7.07
N PHE A 237 -17.44 19.33 8.15
CA PHE A 237 -17.04 20.57 8.81
C PHE A 237 -16.17 21.47 7.92
N ARG A 238 -15.19 20.90 7.20
CA ARG A 238 -14.35 21.70 6.29
C ARG A 238 -15.14 22.26 5.09
N SER A 239 -16.27 21.65 4.77
CA SER A 239 -17.21 22.12 3.75
C SER A 239 -18.27 23.09 4.31
N GLY A 240 -18.13 23.53 5.58
CA GLY A 240 -19.07 24.45 6.22
C GLY A 240 -20.43 23.85 6.57
N ARG A 241 -20.52 22.52 6.67
CA ARG A 241 -21.76 21.79 7.00
C ARG A 241 -21.65 21.07 8.33
N GLU A 242 -22.77 20.90 9.00
CA GLU A 242 -22.88 19.93 10.09
C GLU A 242 -23.02 18.50 9.50
N PRO A 243 -22.44 17.47 10.14
CA PRO A 243 -22.61 16.08 9.74
C PRO A 243 -24.08 15.64 9.74
N LEU A 244 -24.56 15.08 8.62
CA LEU A 244 -25.86 14.39 8.57
C LEU A 244 -25.66 12.95 9.04
N TRP A 245 -26.06 12.64 10.27
CA TRP A 245 -25.92 11.29 10.81
C TRP A 245 -26.91 10.31 10.16
N PRO A 246 -26.48 9.08 9.86
CA PRO A 246 -27.28 8.11 9.14
C PRO A 246 -28.39 7.52 10.01
N ARG A 247 -29.34 6.84 9.36
CA ARG A 247 -30.34 6.03 10.06
C ARG A 247 -29.67 4.90 10.85
N GLU A 248 -30.34 4.46 11.91
CA GLU A 248 -29.85 3.37 12.76
C GLU A 248 -29.67 2.07 11.95
N ASP A 249 -30.55 1.77 11.00
CA ASP A 249 -30.53 0.56 10.19
C ASP A 249 -29.59 0.61 8.97
N ALA A 250 -28.89 1.72 8.73
CA ALA A 250 -28.01 1.87 7.57
C ALA A 250 -26.81 0.91 7.63
N GLY A 251 -26.48 0.30 6.49
CA GLY A 251 -25.24 -0.45 6.29
C GLY A 251 -24.00 0.43 6.42
N HIS A 252 -22.80 -0.15 6.49
CA HIS A 252 -21.56 0.57 6.77
C HIS A 252 -21.22 1.59 5.67
N ALA A 253 -21.25 1.18 4.40
CA ALA A 253 -20.99 2.06 3.26
C ALA A 253 -22.05 3.16 3.14
N GLU A 254 -23.34 2.85 3.32
CA GLU A 254 -24.43 3.84 3.31
C GLU A 254 -24.28 4.86 4.45
N ALA A 255 -23.95 4.39 5.66
CA ALA A 255 -23.74 5.23 6.82
C ALA A 255 -22.59 6.22 6.59
N PHE A 256 -21.47 5.73 6.08
CA PHE A 256 -20.31 6.56 5.73
C PHE A 256 -20.68 7.61 4.67
N LEU A 257 -21.27 7.20 3.55
CA LEU A 257 -21.63 8.10 2.46
C LEU A 257 -22.67 9.15 2.87
N THR A 258 -23.63 8.80 3.73
CA THR A 258 -24.64 9.75 4.20
C THR A 258 -23.99 10.94 4.91
N VAL A 259 -23.03 10.67 5.79
CA VAL A 259 -22.29 11.73 6.51
C VAL A 259 -21.40 12.51 5.55
N LEU A 260 -20.69 11.79 4.67
CA LEU A 260 -19.71 12.38 3.75
C LEU A 260 -20.38 13.35 2.77
N LEU A 261 -21.42 12.88 2.08
CA LEU A 261 -22.16 13.67 1.08
C LEU A 261 -23.11 14.69 1.73
N GLY A 262 -23.60 14.41 2.94
CA GLY A 262 -24.62 15.24 3.60
C GLY A 262 -26.04 15.02 3.09
N GLU A 263 -26.26 13.95 2.34
CA GLU A 263 -27.55 13.54 1.80
C GLU A 263 -27.63 12.01 1.70
N LYS A 264 -28.81 11.47 1.42
CA LYS A 264 -28.97 10.02 1.24
C LYS A 264 -28.29 9.58 -0.07
N PRO A 265 -27.31 8.65 -0.04
CA PRO A 265 -26.62 8.20 -1.25
C PRO A 265 -27.52 7.37 -2.17
N THR A 266 -27.18 7.35 -3.47
CA THR A 266 -27.83 6.44 -4.43
C THR A 266 -27.42 4.99 -4.16
N PRO A 267 -28.26 3.99 -4.49
CA PRO A 267 -27.88 2.59 -4.34
C PRO A 267 -26.59 2.19 -5.08
N ALA A 268 -26.30 2.80 -6.23
CA ALA A 268 -25.07 2.52 -6.97
C ALA A 268 -23.85 3.10 -6.25
N ALA A 269 -23.92 4.34 -5.75
CA ALA A 269 -22.83 4.91 -4.95
C ALA A 269 -22.50 4.04 -3.74
N VAL A 270 -23.51 3.50 -3.06
CA VAL A 270 -23.31 2.55 -1.94
C VAL A 270 -22.60 1.28 -2.42
N ARG A 271 -23.07 0.64 -3.50
CA ARG A 271 -22.43 -0.58 -4.05
C ARG A 271 -20.97 -0.35 -4.46
N VAL A 272 -20.68 0.77 -5.13
CA VAL A 272 -19.32 1.11 -5.60
C VAL A 272 -18.38 1.31 -4.43
N ILE A 273 -18.81 2.04 -3.40
CA ILE A 273 -17.99 2.28 -2.20
C ILE A 273 -17.82 1.02 -1.36
N ASP A 274 -18.87 0.22 -1.21
CA ASP A 274 -18.80 -1.06 -0.49
C ASP A 274 -17.79 -2.02 -1.15
N LYS A 275 -17.90 -2.22 -2.48
CA LYS A 275 -16.93 -3.01 -3.25
C LYS A 275 -15.52 -2.41 -3.16
N GLY A 276 -15.43 -1.08 -3.22
CA GLY A 276 -14.18 -0.35 -3.01
C GLY A 276 -13.54 -0.67 -1.65
N PHE A 277 -14.31 -0.73 -0.57
CA PHE A 277 -13.78 -1.10 0.74
C PHE A 277 -13.38 -2.57 0.81
N VAL A 278 -14.16 -3.49 0.22
CA VAL A 278 -13.83 -4.92 0.13
C VAL A 278 -12.45 -5.12 -0.52
N VAL A 279 -12.21 -4.56 -1.70
CA VAL A 279 -10.93 -4.78 -2.42
C VAL A 279 -9.73 -4.12 -1.74
N HIS A 280 -9.97 -3.15 -0.85
CA HIS A 280 -8.92 -2.50 -0.07
C HIS A 280 -8.75 -3.06 1.34
N ALA A 281 -9.59 -4.02 1.76
CA ALA A 281 -9.71 -4.44 3.15
C ALA A 281 -8.40 -4.91 3.79
N ASP A 282 -7.61 -5.72 3.08
CA ASP A 282 -6.26 -6.09 3.51
C ASP A 282 -5.31 -6.24 2.31
N HIS A 283 -4.00 -6.19 2.57
CA HIS A 283 -3.00 -6.49 1.55
C HIS A 283 -1.69 -7.00 2.18
N GLY A 284 -1.82 -7.99 3.08
CA GLY A 284 -0.71 -8.60 3.78
C GLY A 284 0.10 -7.59 4.62
N SER A 285 1.40 -7.84 4.78
CA SER A 285 2.29 -6.98 5.57
C SER A 285 2.83 -5.77 4.80
N ASN A 286 1.94 -5.01 4.15
CA ASN A 286 2.28 -3.68 3.64
C ASN A 286 2.78 -2.77 4.77
N ALA A 287 3.51 -1.69 4.44
CA ALA A 287 4.23 -0.87 5.43
C ALA A 287 3.36 -0.41 6.63
N SER A 288 2.11 -0.04 6.39
CA SER A 288 1.16 0.34 7.46
C SER A 288 0.71 -0.83 8.33
N ALA A 289 0.42 -1.99 7.74
CA ALA A 289 0.07 -3.20 8.49
C ALA A 289 1.27 -3.73 9.30
N PHE A 290 2.47 -3.72 8.69
CA PHE A 290 3.71 -4.03 9.39
C PHE A 290 3.94 -3.09 10.58
N THR A 291 3.68 -1.79 10.42
CA THR A 291 3.79 -0.81 11.51
C THR A 291 2.81 -1.10 12.64
N ALA A 292 1.57 -1.49 12.34
CA ALA A 292 0.62 -1.93 13.36
C ALA A 292 1.15 -3.14 14.15
N ARG A 293 1.71 -4.15 13.46
CA ARG A 293 2.34 -5.31 14.12
C ARG A 293 3.54 -4.90 14.97
N VAL A 294 4.39 -3.97 14.53
CA VAL A 294 5.50 -3.45 15.34
C VAL A 294 4.99 -2.78 16.62
N ALA A 295 3.93 -1.97 16.54
CA ALA A 295 3.35 -1.31 17.71
C ALA A 295 2.79 -2.34 18.72
N ILE A 296 2.03 -3.33 18.26
CA ILE A 296 1.54 -4.44 19.10
C ILE A 296 2.70 -5.30 19.65
N GLY A 297 3.77 -5.48 18.87
CA GLY A 297 5.03 -6.10 19.31
C GLY A 297 5.63 -5.44 20.55
N CYS A 298 5.44 -4.12 20.67
CA CYS A 298 5.83 -3.32 21.83
C CYS A 298 4.76 -3.28 22.94
N ARG A 299 3.64 -3.99 22.77
CA ARG A 299 2.45 -3.97 23.63
C ARG A 299 1.76 -2.61 23.72
N ALA A 300 1.85 -1.79 22.67
CA ALA A 300 0.96 -0.65 22.52
C ALA A 300 -0.49 -1.14 22.37
N ASP A 301 -1.46 -0.34 22.81
CA ASP A 301 -2.87 -0.66 22.59
C ASP A 301 -3.29 -0.53 21.11
N MET A 302 -4.43 -1.13 20.76
CA MET A 302 -4.98 -1.15 19.41
C MET A 302 -5.18 0.25 18.81
N THR A 303 -5.56 1.24 19.62
CA THR A 303 -5.75 2.62 19.14
C THR A 303 -4.42 3.27 18.77
N ALA A 304 -3.38 3.06 19.58
CA ALA A 304 -2.02 3.49 19.29
C ALA A 304 -1.45 2.77 18.06
N ALA A 305 -1.71 1.46 17.91
CA ALA A 305 -1.28 0.69 16.74
C ALA A 305 -1.90 1.21 15.43
N LEU A 306 -3.21 1.47 15.42
CA LEU A 306 -3.87 2.06 14.24
C LEU A 306 -3.45 3.51 14.00
N THR A 307 -3.17 4.29 15.06
CA THR A 307 -2.56 5.63 14.90
C THR A 307 -1.23 5.55 14.16
N ALA A 308 -0.36 4.61 14.52
CA ALA A 308 0.92 4.39 13.85
C ALA A 308 0.74 3.90 12.41
N ALA A 309 -0.22 3.00 12.16
CA ALA A 309 -0.56 2.52 10.82
C ALA A 309 -1.02 3.66 9.90
N ILE A 310 -1.91 4.54 10.40
CA ILE A 310 -2.39 5.74 9.68
C ILE A 310 -1.22 6.68 9.37
N ALA A 311 -0.31 6.88 10.33
CA ALA A 311 0.87 7.71 10.11
C ALA A 311 1.77 7.13 9.01
N ALA A 312 2.07 5.83 9.05
CA ALA A 312 2.85 5.17 7.99
C ALA A 312 2.13 5.20 6.63
N PHE A 313 0.80 5.04 6.62
CA PHE A 313 -0.01 5.07 5.41
C PHE A 313 -0.05 6.45 4.76
N SER A 314 -0.03 7.54 5.54
CA SER A 314 -0.02 8.92 5.03
C SER A 314 1.24 9.31 4.24
N GLY A 315 2.28 8.47 4.22
CA GLY A 315 3.49 8.71 3.44
C GLY A 315 3.25 8.77 1.93
N SER A 316 3.97 9.66 1.25
CA SER A 316 3.83 9.91 -0.20
C SER A 316 4.16 8.71 -1.10
N VAL A 317 4.95 7.76 -0.59
CA VAL A 317 5.34 6.52 -1.27
C VAL A 317 4.51 5.30 -0.85
N HIS A 318 3.48 5.52 -0.02
CA HIS A 318 2.49 4.51 0.35
C HIS A 318 1.11 5.01 -0.05
N GLY A 319 0.23 5.39 0.90
CA GLY A 319 -1.12 5.84 0.59
C GLY A 319 -1.18 7.10 -0.27
N GLY A 320 -0.24 8.05 -0.09
CA GLY A 320 -0.19 9.29 -0.88
C GLY A 320 0.05 9.09 -2.39
N ALA A 321 0.29 7.86 -2.85
CA ALA A 321 0.27 7.52 -4.27
C ALA A 321 -1.14 7.65 -4.88
N ALA A 322 -2.19 7.30 -4.12
CA ALA A 322 -3.57 7.31 -4.61
C ALA A 322 -4.07 8.72 -4.99
N GLU A 323 -3.67 9.76 -4.23
CA GLU A 323 -3.95 11.17 -4.57
C GLU A 323 -3.35 11.58 -5.93
N ARG A 324 -2.18 11.04 -6.29
CA ARG A 324 -1.50 11.42 -7.55
C ARG A 324 -2.08 10.74 -8.78
N VAL A 325 -2.73 9.58 -8.63
CA VAL A 325 -3.42 8.93 -9.77
C VAL A 325 -4.53 9.81 -10.29
N ILE A 326 -5.21 10.55 -9.43
CA ILE A 326 -6.29 11.44 -9.86
C ILE A 326 -5.74 12.60 -10.71
N GLY A 327 -4.57 13.13 -10.33
CA GLY A 327 -3.86 14.16 -11.12
C GLY A 327 -3.49 13.71 -12.53
N LEU A 328 -3.28 12.39 -12.75
CA LEU A 328 -3.00 11.83 -14.08
C LEU A 328 -4.11 12.15 -15.09
N VAL A 329 -5.38 12.17 -14.66
CA VAL A 329 -6.50 12.51 -15.53
C VAL A 329 -6.38 13.96 -16.02
N ASP A 330 -6.01 14.88 -15.13
CA ASP A 330 -5.87 16.30 -15.44
C ASP A 330 -4.61 16.59 -16.28
N GLU A 331 -3.51 15.89 -15.98
CA GLU A 331 -2.25 16.01 -16.70
C GLU A 331 -2.31 15.49 -18.14
N VAL A 332 -3.06 14.41 -18.36
CA VAL A 332 -3.28 13.84 -19.70
C VAL A 332 -4.32 14.69 -20.46
N GLY A 333 -5.40 15.08 -19.79
CA GLY A 333 -6.42 15.99 -20.30
C GLY A 333 -7.39 15.37 -21.32
N THR A 334 -6.90 14.67 -22.35
CA THR A 334 -7.72 13.93 -23.32
C THR A 334 -7.11 12.56 -23.64
N PRO A 335 -7.92 11.55 -24.02
CA PRO A 335 -7.42 10.21 -24.33
C PRO A 335 -6.31 10.18 -25.39
N GLU A 336 -6.33 11.08 -26.37
CA GLU A 336 -5.35 11.15 -27.46
C GLU A 336 -3.93 11.53 -26.96
N ASN A 337 -3.83 12.21 -25.82
CA ASN A 337 -2.55 12.62 -25.25
C ASN A 337 -1.88 11.52 -24.42
N ALA A 338 -2.60 10.42 -24.12
CA ALA A 338 -2.13 9.40 -23.18
C ALA A 338 -0.80 8.76 -23.61
N GLU A 339 -0.66 8.41 -24.89
CA GLU A 339 0.56 7.79 -25.42
C GLU A 339 1.78 8.71 -25.28
N ALA A 340 1.63 9.97 -25.69
CA ALA A 340 2.70 10.96 -25.59
C ALA A 340 3.09 11.25 -24.13
N HIS A 341 2.10 11.33 -23.24
CA HIS A 341 2.33 11.56 -21.80
C HIS A 341 3.08 10.39 -21.15
N VAL A 342 2.65 9.15 -21.41
CA VAL A 342 3.32 7.93 -20.93
C VAL A 342 4.76 7.88 -21.46
N ALA A 343 4.97 8.09 -22.76
CA ALA A 343 6.30 8.08 -23.35
C ALA A 343 7.23 9.12 -22.70
N ALA A 344 6.70 10.31 -22.38
CA ALA A 344 7.47 11.37 -21.73
C ALA A 344 7.90 10.99 -20.29
N LEU A 345 7.00 10.44 -19.48
CA LEU A 345 7.33 9.97 -18.12
C LEU A 345 8.39 8.85 -18.16
N ARG A 346 8.18 7.85 -19.01
CA ARG A 346 9.10 6.71 -19.13
C ARG A 346 10.46 7.13 -19.68
N GLY A 347 10.51 8.07 -20.63
CA GLY A 347 11.76 8.64 -21.15
C GLY A 347 12.57 9.41 -20.10
N ARG A 348 11.92 9.92 -19.04
CA ARG A 348 12.59 10.55 -17.88
C ARG A 348 12.89 9.59 -16.74
N GLY A 349 12.54 8.32 -16.86
CA GLY A 349 12.65 7.35 -15.77
C GLY A 349 11.66 7.61 -14.63
N GLU A 350 10.58 8.35 -14.87
CA GLU A 350 9.54 8.64 -13.88
C GLU A 350 8.46 7.54 -13.86
N PRO A 351 7.85 7.26 -12.70
CA PRO A 351 6.77 6.28 -12.61
C PRO A 351 5.46 6.83 -13.19
N VAL A 352 4.69 5.96 -13.85
CA VAL A 352 3.30 6.27 -14.21
C VAL A 352 2.41 5.84 -13.05
N MET A 353 1.74 6.78 -12.42
CA MET A 353 0.90 6.51 -11.24
C MET A 353 -0.23 5.53 -11.60
N GLY A 354 -0.52 4.58 -10.71
CA GLY A 354 -1.47 3.50 -10.96
C GLY A 354 -0.87 2.27 -11.68
N PHE A 355 0.45 2.26 -11.92
CA PHE A 355 1.17 1.14 -12.50
C PHE A 355 2.38 0.72 -11.67
N GLY A 356 2.71 -0.57 -11.74
CA GLY A 356 3.76 -1.20 -10.97
C GLY A 356 3.31 -1.54 -9.55
N HIS A 357 3.88 -2.63 -9.01
CA HIS A 357 3.55 -3.09 -7.67
C HIS A 357 4.76 -3.82 -7.06
N ARG A 358 4.89 -3.79 -5.72
CA ARG A 358 6.02 -4.43 -5.04
C ARG A 358 5.98 -5.95 -5.09
N VAL A 359 4.75 -6.50 -5.04
CA VAL A 359 4.44 -7.94 -5.07
C VAL A 359 4.00 -8.40 -6.47
N TYR A 360 2.90 -7.87 -7.02
CA TYR A 360 2.44 -8.22 -8.37
C TYR A 360 3.45 -7.86 -9.46
N ARG A 361 3.71 -8.84 -10.33
CA ARG A 361 4.40 -8.68 -11.62
C ARG A 361 3.41 -8.72 -12.79
N THR A 362 2.22 -9.29 -12.56
CA THR A 362 1.07 -9.26 -13.46
C THR A 362 0.05 -8.22 -13.02
N GLU A 363 -1.08 -8.09 -13.73
CA GLU A 363 -2.14 -7.16 -13.35
C GLU A 363 -2.70 -7.50 -11.96
N ASP A 364 -2.89 -6.47 -11.13
CA ASP A 364 -3.49 -6.63 -9.82
C ASP A 364 -4.94 -7.13 -9.95
N PRO A 365 -5.33 -8.23 -9.27
CA PRO A 365 -6.65 -8.85 -9.42
C PRO A 365 -7.82 -7.94 -9.04
N ARG A 366 -7.56 -6.83 -8.35
CA ARG A 366 -8.56 -5.86 -7.92
C ARG A 366 -8.91 -4.85 -9.00
N VAL A 367 -8.00 -4.61 -9.96
CA VAL A 367 -8.16 -3.62 -11.05
C VAL A 367 -9.46 -3.85 -11.80
N ARG A 368 -9.72 -5.10 -12.20
CA ARG A 368 -10.93 -5.47 -12.94
C ARG A 368 -12.22 -5.07 -12.23
N HIS A 369 -12.26 -5.22 -10.90
CA HIS A 369 -13.45 -4.99 -10.09
C HIS A 369 -13.70 -3.51 -9.88
N LEU A 370 -12.65 -2.74 -9.60
CA LEU A 370 -12.77 -1.29 -9.50
C LEU A 370 -13.11 -0.65 -10.84
N ARG A 371 -12.50 -1.11 -11.93
CA ARG A 371 -12.82 -0.63 -13.28
C ARG A 371 -14.30 -0.87 -13.59
N ALA A 372 -14.83 -2.06 -13.29
CA ALA A 372 -16.25 -2.36 -13.49
C ALA A 372 -17.17 -1.42 -12.69
N SER A 373 -16.83 -1.15 -11.41
CA SER A 373 -17.58 -0.19 -10.58
C SER A 373 -17.51 1.24 -11.11
N VAL A 374 -16.35 1.67 -11.62
CA VAL A 374 -16.19 3.00 -12.22
C VAL A 374 -16.96 3.13 -13.53
N VAL A 375 -17.05 2.08 -14.34
CA VAL A 375 -17.89 2.04 -15.55
C VAL A 375 -19.36 2.28 -15.17
N GLU A 376 -19.89 1.52 -14.22
CA GLU A 376 -21.28 1.68 -13.74
C GLU A 376 -21.55 3.11 -13.26
N LEU A 377 -20.64 3.67 -12.45
CA LEU A 377 -20.78 5.02 -11.93
C LEU A 377 -20.66 6.10 -13.02
N SER A 378 -19.77 5.92 -13.99
CA SER A 378 -19.61 6.83 -15.13
C SER A 378 -20.88 6.89 -15.97
N GLU A 379 -21.52 5.73 -16.20
CA GLU A 379 -22.78 5.62 -16.94
C GLU A 379 -23.95 6.27 -16.19
N GLU A 380 -24.06 6.05 -14.87
CA GLU A 380 -25.09 6.71 -14.03
C GLU A 380 -24.95 8.24 -14.04
N ARG A 381 -23.70 8.74 -13.99
CA ARG A 381 -23.41 10.18 -13.98
C ARG A 381 -23.44 10.83 -15.36
N GLY A 382 -23.39 10.03 -16.43
CA GLY A 382 -23.24 10.54 -17.79
C GLY A 382 -21.89 11.22 -18.04
N ASP A 383 -20.85 10.84 -17.29
CA ASP A 383 -19.49 11.36 -17.44
C ASP A 383 -18.50 10.21 -17.59
N ARG A 384 -17.94 10.07 -18.81
CA ARG A 384 -16.94 9.06 -19.15
C ARG A 384 -15.54 9.65 -19.32
N THR A 385 -15.37 10.96 -19.15
CA THR A 385 -14.15 11.69 -19.53
C THR A 385 -12.91 11.10 -18.86
N GLY A 386 -12.95 10.95 -17.54
CA GLY A 386 -11.84 10.37 -16.79
C GLY A 386 -11.62 8.88 -17.10
N LEU A 387 -12.70 8.12 -17.33
CA LEU A 387 -12.61 6.69 -17.62
C LEU A 387 -11.92 6.45 -18.96
N ASP A 388 -12.32 7.20 -19.99
CA ASP A 388 -11.74 7.07 -21.33
C ASP A 388 -10.26 7.49 -21.33
N ILE A 389 -9.87 8.48 -20.51
CA ILE A 389 -8.46 8.87 -20.31
C ILE A 389 -7.67 7.74 -19.65
N LEU A 390 -8.15 7.18 -18.53
CA LEU A 390 -7.44 6.12 -17.81
C LEU A 390 -7.31 4.84 -18.65
N ASP A 391 -8.34 4.49 -19.43
CA ASP A 391 -8.29 3.37 -20.37
C ASP A 391 -7.27 3.59 -21.50
N ALA A 392 -7.13 4.83 -21.99
CA ALA A 392 -6.09 5.18 -22.95
C ALA A 392 -4.68 5.10 -22.33
N VAL A 393 -4.51 5.53 -21.08
CA VAL A 393 -3.23 5.37 -20.37
C VAL A 393 -2.91 3.89 -20.14
N ALA A 394 -3.88 3.09 -19.70
CA ALA A 394 -3.72 1.63 -19.55
C ALA A 394 -3.32 0.97 -20.87
N THR A 395 -3.92 1.41 -21.98
CA THR A 395 -3.55 0.98 -23.33
C THR A 395 -2.10 1.34 -23.67
N ALA A 396 -1.67 2.58 -23.42
CA ALA A 396 -0.31 3.04 -23.67
C ALA A 396 0.74 2.33 -22.78
N MET A 397 0.34 1.85 -21.60
CA MET A 397 1.21 1.13 -20.67
C MET A 397 1.37 -0.37 -20.99
N ARG A 398 0.56 -0.95 -21.89
CA ARG A 398 0.64 -2.38 -22.25
C ARG A 398 2.05 -2.89 -22.59
N PRO A 399 2.90 -2.17 -23.36
CA PRO A 399 4.26 -2.61 -23.65
C PRO A 399 5.15 -2.78 -22.41
N TRP A 400 4.81 -2.14 -21.28
CA TRP A 400 5.57 -2.21 -20.04
C TRP A 400 5.16 -3.35 -19.11
N GLN A 401 4.05 -4.03 -19.40
CA GLN A 401 3.58 -5.17 -18.60
C GLN A 401 4.60 -6.30 -18.57
N ARG A 402 5.29 -6.55 -19.69
CA ARG A 402 6.37 -7.55 -19.78
C ARG A 402 7.58 -7.26 -18.88
N HIS A 403 7.69 -6.03 -18.36
CA HIS A 403 8.73 -5.63 -17.41
C HIS A 403 8.22 -5.63 -15.96
N GLY A 404 7.08 -6.28 -15.71
CA GLY A 404 6.43 -6.32 -14.41
C GLY A 404 5.74 -5.02 -13.99
N VAL A 405 5.46 -4.12 -14.94
CA VAL A 405 4.82 -2.82 -14.70
C VAL A 405 3.39 -2.83 -15.24
N ALA A 406 2.53 -3.59 -14.56
CA ALA A 406 1.09 -3.69 -14.87
C ALA A 406 0.26 -2.70 -14.04
N ALA A 407 -1.01 -2.54 -14.40
CA ALA A 407 -1.95 -1.70 -13.63
C ALA A 407 -2.13 -2.25 -12.22
N ASN A 408 -2.29 -1.35 -11.26
CA ASN A 408 -2.60 -1.67 -9.88
C ASN A 408 -3.95 -1.06 -9.46
N VAL A 409 -4.44 -1.48 -8.29
CA VAL A 409 -5.75 -1.07 -7.75
C VAL A 409 -5.98 0.46 -7.75
N ASP A 410 -4.92 1.25 -7.58
CA ASP A 410 -5.04 2.71 -7.43
C ASP A 410 -5.51 3.38 -8.72
N LEU A 411 -5.23 2.77 -9.89
CA LEU A 411 -5.50 3.35 -11.22
C LEU A 411 -6.94 3.85 -11.37
N TYR A 412 -7.92 3.05 -10.95
CA TYR A 412 -9.34 3.36 -11.10
C TYR A 412 -9.99 3.83 -9.78
N ALA A 413 -9.36 3.58 -8.62
CA ALA A 413 -9.92 3.91 -7.32
C ALA A 413 -10.26 5.41 -7.21
N GLY A 414 -9.31 6.28 -7.58
CA GLY A 414 -9.48 7.72 -7.46
C GLY A 414 -10.60 8.32 -8.32
N LEU A 415 -10.83 7.75 -9.51
CA LEU A 415 -11.90 8.22 -10.40
C LEU A 415 -13.30 7.99 -9.81
N SER A 416 -13.49 6.91 -9.05
CA SER A 416 -14.76 6.66 -8.36
C SER A 416 -15.12 7.81 -7.41
N TYR A 417 -14.14 8.38 -6.72
CA TYR A 417 -14.36 9.48 -5.77
C TYR A 417 -14.66 10.80 -6.48
N ARG A 418 -13.96 11.08 -7.59
CA ARG A 418 -14.22 12.26 -8.42
C ARG A 418 -15.63 12.24 -9.02
N LEU A 419 -16.10 11.07 -9.48
CA LEU A 419 -17.48 10.88 -9.97
C LEU A 419 -18.56 11.04 -8.88
N LEU A 420 -18.17 10.93 -7.60
CA LEU A 420 -19.02 11.25 -6.44
C LEU A 420 -18.93 12.74 -6.03
N GLY A 421 -18.15 13.55 -6.74
CA GLY A 421 -17.95 14.97 -6.43
C GLY A 421 -17.07 15.22 -5.20
N LEU A 422 -16.27 14.25 -4.80
CA LEU A 422 -15.38 14.36 -3.65
C LEU A 422 -14.05 15.01 -4.05
N PRO A 423 -13.46 15.87 -3.19
CA PRO A 423 -12.14 16.43 -3.43
C PRO A 423 -11.04 15.36 -3.39
N ASP A 424 -10.02 15.55 -4.23
CA ASP A 424 -8.93 14.58 -4.43
C ASP A 424 -8.14 14.30 -3.13
N ASP A 425 -8.03 15.29 -2.24
CA ASP A 425 -7.32 15.19 -0.94
C ASP A 425 -8.01 14.27 0.10
N LEU A 426 -9.18 13.69 -0.25
CA LEU A 426 -9.83 12.63 0.53
C LEU A 426 -9.41 11.22 0.12
N ALA A 427 -8.77 11.03 -1.03
CA ALA A 427 -8.51 9.70 -1.60
C ALA A 427 -7.77 8.79 -0.61
N VAL A 428 -6.73 9.31 0.05
CA VAL A 428 -5.96 8.54 1.05
C VAL A 428 -6.80 8.19 2.27
N ALA A 429 -7.62 9.13 2.76
CA ALA A 429 -8.48 8.90 3.91
C ALA A 429 -9.58 7.86 3.61
N LEU A 430 -10.12 7.85 2.39
CA LEU A 430 -11.09 6.84 1.92
C LEU A 430 -10.45 5.44 1.87
N PHE A 431 -9.20 5.37 1.42
CA PHE A 431 -8.45 4.12 1.44
C PHE A 431 -8.24 3.61 2.87
N VAL A 432 -7.95 4.50 3.83
CA VAL A 432 -7.85 4.13 5.26
C VAL A 432 -9.13 3.49 5.78
N VAL A 433 -10.31 4.01 5.38
CA VAL A 433 -11.60 3.41 5.76
C VAL A 433 -11.67 1.96 5.31
N GLY A 434 -11.36 1.69 4.04
CA GLY A 434 -11.33 0.34 3.49
C GLY A 434 -10.32 -0.54 4.22
N ARG A 435 -9.10 -0.05 4.48
CA ARG A 435 -7.97 -0.81 5.03
C ARG A 435 -8.06 -1.12 6.53
N ALA A 436 -8.91 -0.42 7.27
CA ALA A 436 -8.99 -0.53 8.74
C ALA A 436 -9.19 -1.98 9.24
N PRO A 437 -10.07 -2.82 8.67
CA PRO A 437 -10.24 -4.21 9.12
C PRO A 437 -8.98 -5.06 8.96
N GLY A 438 -8.21 -4.87 7.87
CA GLY A 438 -6.94 -5.57 7.67
C GLY A 438 -5.91 -5.18 8.72
N TRP A 439 -5.77 -3.90 9.05
CA TRP A 439 -4.89 -3.47 10.14
C TRP A 439 -5.28 -4.06 11.50
N VAL A 440 -6.57 -4.09 11.80
CA VAL A 440 -7.08 -4.72 13.02
C VAL A 440 -6.76 -6.21 13.03
N ALA A 441 -7.02 -6.94 11.93
CA ALA A 441 -6.70 -8.36 11.84
C ALA A 441 -5.20 -8.64 12.01
N GLN A 442 -4.35 -7.85 11.36
CA GLN A 442 -2.89 -7.98 11.45
C GLN A 442 -2.38 -7.68 12.88
N ALA A 443 -2.95 -6.66 13.53
CA ALA A 443 -2.66 -6.32 14.92
C ALA A 443 -3.11 -7.43 15.88
N LEU A 444 -4.31 -8.01 15.68
CA LEU A 444 -4.83 -9.10 16.50
C LEU A 444 -4.03 -10.39 16.34
N GLU A 445 -3.61 -10.75 15.11
CA GLU A 445 -2.78 -11.93 14.88
C GLU A 445 -1.41 -11.79 15.57
N GLN A 446 -0.80 -10.60 15.52
CA GLN A 446 0.39 -10.30 16.31
C GLN A 446 0.10 -10.35 17.81
N HIS A 447 -1.04 -9.84 18.30
CA HIS A 447 -1.38 -9.85 19.73
C HIS A 447 -1.52 -11.27 20.27
N ALA A 448 -2.20 -12.15 19.53
CA ALA A 448 -2.48 -13.54 19.91
C ALA A 448 -1.20 -14.37 20.12
N ASN A 449 -0.12 -14.07 19.38
CA ASN A 449 1.17 -14.74 19.51
C ASN A 449 2.32 -13.72 19.56
N ASN A 450 2.26 -12.82 20.54
CA ASN A 450 3.08 -11.62 20.50
C ASN A 450 4.60 -11.87 20.66
N VAL A 451 5.36 -11.29 19.72
CA VAL A 451 6.82 -11.22 19.73
C VAL A 451 7.29 -9.81 19.42
N LEU A 452 8.25 -9.29 20.19
CA LEU A 452 8.85 -7.97 19.94
C LEU A 452 9.58 -7.96 18.58
N ILE A 453 9.13 -7.11 17.66
CA ILE A 453 9.79 -6.91 16.36
C ILE A 453 10.93 -5.91 16.50
N ARG A 454 12.16 -6.41 16.55
CA ARG A 454 13.37 -5.59 16.75
C ARG A 454 14.52 -6.05 15.84
N PRO A 455 14.55 -5.63 14.56
CA PRO A 455 15.66 -5.95 13.67
C PRO A 455 16.95 -5.22 14.08
N LEU A 456 18.07 -5.66 13.50
CA LEU A 456 19.38 -5.03 13.69
C LEU A 456 19.71 -4.12 12.51
N LEU A 457 20.58 -3.13 12.75
CA LEU A 457 21.25 -2.34 11.72
C LEU A 457 22.73 -2.71 11.70
N ALA A 458 23.32 -2.81 10.51
CA ALA A 458 24.76 -2.95 10.34
C ALA A 458 25.43 -1.58 10.52
N TYR A 459 26.30 -1.43 11.52
CA TYR A 459 27.00 -0.17 11.78
C TYR A 459 28.07 0.10 10.71
N ALA A 460 27.95 1.23 10.00
CA ALA A 460 28.87 1.66 8.94
C ALA A 460 29.63 2.97 9.26
N GLY A 461 29.67 3.37 10.53
CA GLY A 461 30.37 4.59 10.97
C GLY A 461 31.84 4.36 11.34
N PRO A 462 32.62 5.44 11.53
CA PRO A 462 34.00 5.36 12.02
C PRO A 462 34.05 4.81 13.45
N ARG A 463 35.02 3.94 13.74
CA ARG A 463 35.24 3.36 15.07
C ARG A 463 36.49 3.93 15.73
N GLY A 464 36.48 4.00 17.06
CA GLY A 464 37.67 4.38 17.85
C GLY A 464 38.02 5.86 17.78
N LEU A 465 37.08 6.74 17.43
CA LEU A 465 37.29 8.17 17.50
C LEU A 465 37.59 8.59 18.94
N ALA A 466 38.75 9.22 19.15
CA ALA A 466 39.09 9.84 20.42
C ALA A 466 38.29 11.14 20.57
N TYR A 467 37.68 11.33 21.73
CA TYR A 467 36.98 12.57 22.03
C TYR A 467 37.99 13.72 22.19
N PRO A 468 37.93 14.79 21.37
CA PRO A 468 38.89 15.88 21.47
C PRO A 468 38.70 16.68 22.77
N ALA A 469 39.79 16.83 23.53
CA ALA A 469 39.86 17.64 24.75
C ALA A 469 40.38 19.05 24.46
N GLY A 470 39.77 20.08 25.08
CA GLY A 470 40.25 21.47 25.04
C GLY A 470 39.94 22.24 23.75
N ALA A 471 40.72 23.29 23.48
CA ALA A 471 40.55 24.28 22.40
C ALA A 471 40.67 23.71 20.96
N ALA A 472 40.77 22.39 20.80
CA ALA A 472 40.83 21.68 19.52
C ALA A 472 39.47 21.08 19.12
N ARG A 473 38.36 21.65 19.61
CA ARG A 473 37.00 21.34 19.17
C ARG A 473 36.49 22.33 18.13
#